data_AF-B3JJU7-F1
#
_entry.id   AF-B3JJU7-F1
#
_cell.length_a   1.000
_cell.length_b   1.000
_cell.length_c   1.000
_cell.angle_alpha   90.00
_cell.angle_beta   90.00
_cell.angle_gamma   90.00
#
_symmetry.space_group_name_H-M   'P 1'
#
loop_
_entity.id
_entity.type
_entity.pdbx_description
1 polymer ?
#
loop_
_entity_poly.entity_id
_entity_poly.type
_entity_poly.pdbx_seq_one_letter_code
_entity_poly.pdbx_strand_id
1 'polypeptide(L)'
;MTGERRKAKKEQENGKRKYRKKSDTIRLCADDLFNRQTLIAYHDNYARVMAKYGLQRGVRGSEARHTSTTQYYRDMKKKNDALDMENKRLQEQKAEAEQELKRAKKEVQTEKLKGAATTAATNIAESVGSFLGVER
;
A
#
# COMPACT_ATOMS: atom_id res chain seq x y z
N MET A 1 -3.25 -44.49 -19.82
CA MET A 1 -3.12 -44.29 -21.29
C MET A 1 -2.20 -43.11 -21.55
N THR A 2 -1.03 -43.35 -22.14
CA THR A 2 -0.07 -42.32 -22.56
C THR A 2 -0.49 -41.75 -23.92
N GLY A 3 -1.10 -40.56 -23.91
CA GLY A 3 -1.53 -39.88 -25.14
C GLY A 3 -0.38 -39.12 -25.79
N GLU A 4 0.26 -39.70 -26.79
CA GLU A 4 1.28 -38.99 -27.58
C GLU A 4 0.66 -37.83 -28.40
N ARG A 5 1.27 -36.65 -28.32
CA ARG A 5 0.88 -35.43 -29.06
C ARG A 5 1.15 -35.59 -30.55
N ARG A 6 0.13 -36.00 -31.32
CA ARG A 6 0.16 -36.17 -32.79
C ARG A 6 0.68 -34.93 -33.57
N LYS A 7 0.54 -33.73 -33.02
CA LYS A 7 0.99 -32.47 -33.66
C LYS A 7 2.51 -32.32 -33.70
N ALA A 8 3.22 -32.81 -32.68
CA ALA A 8 4.68 -32.73 -32.60
C ALA A 8 5.38 -33.71 -33.56
N LYS A 9 4.82 -34.92 -33.73
CA LYS A 9 5.33 -35.90 -34.71
C LYS A 9 5.18 -35.39 -36.15
N LYS A 10 4.05 -34.75 -36.49
CA LYS A 10 3.82 -34.15 -37.82
C LYS A 10 4.78 -32.98 -38.15
N GLU A 11 5.19 -32.21 -37.14
CA GLU A 11 6.19 -31.13 -37.32
C GLU A 11 7.62 -31.66 -37.44
N GLN A 12 7.96 -32.78 -36.81
CA GLN A 12 9.25 -33.47 -36.99
C GLN A 12 9.37 -34.10 -38.37
N GLU A 13 8.30 -34.70 -38.88
CA GLU A 13 8.29 -35.47 -40.13
C GLU A 13 8.27 -34.59 -41.40
N ASN A 14 7.59 -33.44 -41.36
CA ASN A 14 7.47 -32.53 -42.52
C ASN A 14 8.41 -31.32 -42.49
N GLY A 15 9.15 -31.12 -41.39
CA GLY A 15 9.82 -29.85 -41.12
C GLY A 15 8.83 -28.67 -41.08
N LYS A 16 9.22 -27.55 -40.45
CA LYS A 16 8.43 -26.33 -40.63
C LYS A 16 8.54 -25.94 -42.11
N ARG A 17 7.42 -25.92 -42.85
CA ARG A 17 7.38 -25.41 -44.24
C ARG A 17 8.02 -24.03 -44.27
N LYS A 18 9.29 -23.94 -44.69
CA LYS A 18 10.01 -22.67 -44.79
C LYS A 18 9.61 -22.04 -46.13
N TYR A 19 8.71 -21.07 -46.08
CA TYR A 19 8.38 -20.25 -47.23
C TYR A 19 9.65 -19.57 -47.76
N ARG A 20 9.85 -19.61 -49.09
CA ARG A 20 10.95 -18.93 -49.78
C ARG A 20 10.85 -17.43 -49.48
N LYS A 21 11.79 -16.90 -48.71
CA LYS A 21 11.88 -15.45 -48.46
C LYS A 21 12.54 -14.78 -49.68
N LYS A 22 11.89 -13.74 -50.24
CA LYS A 22 12.52 -12.87 -51.25
C LYS A 22 13.66 -12.09 -50.57
N SER A 23 14.87 -12.10 -51.12
CA SER A 23 16.06 -11.43 -50.59
C SER A 23 15.99 -9.90 -50.76
N ASP A 24 16.59 -9.17 -49.80
CA ASP A 24 16.88 -7.71 -49.81
C ASP A 24 15.79 -6.77 -50.32
N THR A 25 14.57 -6.94 -49.80
CA THR A 25 13.55 -5.89 -49.89
C THR A 25 13.23 -5.43 -48.48
N ILE A 26 13.11 -4.12 -48.27
CA ILE A 26 12.66 -3.53 -47.00
C ILE A 26 11.34 -4.22 -46.61
N ARG A 27 11.32 -4.89 -45.46
CA ARG A 27 10.15 -5.61 -44.96
C ARG A 27 9.46 -4.80 -43.88
N LEU A 28 8.13 -4.76 -43.92
CA LEU A 28 7.33 -4.26 -42.81
C LEU A 28 7.26 -5.34 -41.73
N CYS A 29 8.31 -5.40 -40.90
CA CYS A 29 8.44 -6.35 -39.80
C CYS A 29 8.43 -5.62 -38.46
N ALA A 30 7.49 -5.98 -37.59
CA ALA A 30 7.44 -5.45 -36.22
C ALA A 30 8.69 -5.85 -35.43
N ASP A 31 9.23 -7.05 -35.65
CA ASP A 31 10.43 -7.53 -34.97
C ASP A 31 11.67 -6.68 -35.32
N ASP A 32 11.79 -6.20 -36.55
CA ASP A 32 12.92 -5.35 -36.97
C ASP A 32 12.82 -3.94 -36.36
N LEU A 33 11.59 -3.43 -36.19
CA LEU A 33 11.31 -2.09 -35.65
C LEU A 33 11.29 -2.04 -34.11
N PHE A 34 10.61 -3.00 -33.48
CA PHE A 34 10.32 -3.06 -32.04
C PHE A 34 11.17 -4.12 -31.33
N ASN A 35 12.48 -3.95 -31.45
CA ASN A 35 13.46 -4.68 -30.68
C ASN A 35 13.55 -4.19 -29.24
N ARG A 36 14.07 -5.02 -28.33
CA ARG A 36 14.28 -4.64 -26.92
C ARG A 36 15.07 -3.34 -26.79
N GLN A 37 16.13 -3.18 -27.57
CA GLN A 37 16.99 -1.99 -27.54
C GLN A 37 16.27 -0.75 -28.08
N THR A 38 15.52 -0.88 -29.19
CA THR A 38 14.79 0.23 -29.79
C THR A 38 13.63 0.68 -28.91
N LEU A 39 12.96 -0.24 -28.22
CA LEU A 39 11.88 0.08 -27.28
C LEU A 39 12.42 0.84 -26.05
N ILE A 40 13.57 0.46 -25.52
CA ILE A 40 14.24 1.20 -24.43
C ILE A 40 14.57 2.62 -24.90
N ALA A 41 15.21 2.76 -26.08
CA ALA A 41 15.54 4.06 -26.64
C ALA A 41 14.29 4.92 -26.93
N TYR A 42 13.19 4.29 -27.35
CA TYR A 42 11.91 4.96 -27.58
C TYR A 42 11.36 5.60 -26.31
N HIS A 43 11.37 4.88 -25.17
CA HIS A 43 10.94 5.44 -23.89
C HIS A 43 11.79 6.65 -23.46
N ASP A 44 13.11 6.58 -23.65
CA ASP A 44 14.04 7.66 -23.32
C ASP A 44 13.80 8.90 -24.19
N ASN A 45 13.67 8.69 -25.51
CA ASN A 45 13.47 9.77 -26.48
C ASN A 45 12.09 10.43 -26.32
N TYR A 46 11.04 9.63 -26.12
CA TYR A 46 9.70 10.14 -25.92
C TYR A 46 9.62 11.04 -24.69
N ALA A 47 10.20 10.63 -23.56
CA ALA A 47 10.25 11.45 -22.36
C ALA A 47 11.06 12.76 -22.57
N ARG A 48 12.17 12.71 -23.33
CA ARG A 48 12.95 13.89 -23.67
C ARG A 48 12.12 14.92 -24.46
N VAL A 49 11.38 14.47 -25.47
CA VAL A 49 10.55 15.35 -26.31
C VAL A 49 9.34 15.89 -25.53
N MET A 50 8.76 15.06 -24.64
CA MET A 50 7.59 15.43 -23.84
C MET A 50 7.93 16.16 -22.53
N ALA A 51 9.21 16.36 -22.23
CA ALA A 51 9.65 17.08 -21.02
C ALA A 51 9.07 18.51 -20.95
N LYS A 52 8.86 19.17 -22.10
CA LYS A 52 8.19 20.48 -22.17
C LYS A 52 6.75 20.48 -21.62
N TYR A 53 6.10 19.33 -21.59
CA TYR A 53 4.75 19.14 -21.05
C TYR A 53 4.76 18.55 -19.63
N GLY A 54 5.94 18.43 -19.01
CA GLY A 54 6.10 17.86 -17.67
C GLY A 54 6.03 16.34 -17.60
N LEU A 55 5.98 15.63 -18.74
CA LEU A 55 6.01 14.17 -18.74
C LEU A 55 7.44 13.68 -18.47
N GLN A 56 7.56 12.81 -17.48
CA GLN A 56 8.83 12.17 -17.11
C GLN A 56 8.86 10.71 -17.55
N ARG A 57 10.08 10.21 -17.68
CA ARG A 57 10.33 8.81 -18.00
C ARG A 57 9.96 7.91 -16.82
N GLY A 58 9.35 6.77 -17.10
CA GLY A 58 9.16 5.71 -16.09
C GLY A 58 10.48 5.12 -15.57
N VAL A 59 10.38 4.31 -14.51
CA VAL A 59 11.54 3.66 -13.87
C VAL A 59 12.23 2.70 -14.84
N ARG A 60 13.56 2.82 -14.97
CA ARG A 60 14.36 1.90 -15.80
C ARG A 60 14.43 0.53 -15.12
N GLY A 61 14.09 -0.53 -15.85
CA GLY A 61 14.07 -1.88 -15.29
C GLY A 61 12.87 -2.15 -14.38
N SER A 62 11.77 -1.41 -14.56
CA SER A 62 10.53 -1.66 -13.82
C SER A 62 10.07 -3.11 -13.96
N GLU A 63 9.78 -3.74 -12.83
CA GLU A 63 9.20 -5.09 -12.76
C GLU A 63 7.67 -5.08 -12.90
N ALA A 64 7.07 -3.90 -13.10
CA ALA A 64 5.64 -3.76 -13.32
C ALA A 64 5.21 -4.57 -14.56
N ARG A 65 4.22 -5.43 -14.38
CA ARG A 65 3.65 -6.23 -15.47
C ARG A 65 2.48 -5.48 -16.10
N HIS A 66 2.38 -5.55 -17.42
CA HIS A 66 1.21 -5.02 -18.12
C HIS A 66 -0.06 -5.75 -17.65
N THR A 67 -1.06 -4.97 -17.25
CA THR A 67 -2.41 -5.43 -16.94
C THR A 67 -3.39 -4.84 -17.94
N SER A 68 -4.42 -5.59 -18.32
CA SER A 68 -5.46 -5.02 -19.18
C SER A 68 -6.22 -3.92 -18.45
N THR A 69 -6.84 -3.01 -19.20
CA THR A 69 -7.65 -1.90 -18.65
C THR A 69 -8.74 -2.40 -17.70
N THR A 70 -9.42 -3.49 -18.06
CA THR A 70 -10.48 -4.09 -17.24
C THR A 70 -9.95 -4.67 -15.93
N GLN A 71 -8.78 -5.32 -15.96
CA GLN A 71 -8.12 -5.82 -14.76
C GLN A 71 -7.68 -4.68 -13.86
N TYR A 72 -7.09 -3.63 -14.43
CA TYR A 72 -6.66 -2.44 -13.70
C TYR A 72 -7.79 -1.83 -12.88
N TYR A 73 -8.94 -1.54 -13.51
CA TYR A 73 -10.07 -0.92 -12.81
C TYR A 73 -10.70 -1.87 -11.78
N ARG A 74 -10.75 -3.18 -12.05
CA ARG A 74 -11.25 -4.16 -11.10
C ARG A 74 -10.38 -4.21 -9.84
N ASP A 75 -9.07 -4.24 -10.01
CA ASP A 75 -8.13 -4.35 -8.90
C ASP A 75 -8.04 -3.03 -8.13
N MET A 76 -8.13 -1.89 -8.82
CA MET A 76 -8.25 -0.57 -8.19
C MET A 76 -9.49 -0.47 -7.30
N LYS A 77 -10.65 -0.91 -7.80
CA LYS A 77 -11.89 -0.92 -6.99
C LYS A 77 -11.74 -1.77 -5.74
N LYS A 78 -11.22 -3.00 -5.88
CA LYS A 78 -11.00 -3.90 -4.73
C LYS A 78 -10.06 -3.30 -3.68
N LYS A 79 -8.99 -2.62 -4.12
CA LYS A 79 -8.06 -1.93 -3.21
C LYS A 79 -8.73 -0.78 -2.47
N ASN A 80 -9.53 0.03 -3.18
CA ASN A 80 -10.28 1.12 -2.56
C ASN A 80 -11.29 0.59 -1.54
N ASP A 81 -12.08 -0.43 -1.90
CA ASP A 81 -13.05 -1.03 -1.00
C ASP A 81 -12.37 -1.58 0.29
N ALA A 82 -11.20 -2.20 0.15
CA ALA A 82 -10.42 -2.69 1.29
C ALA A 82 -9.90 -1.55 2.19
N LEU A 83 -9.36 -0.47 1.58
CA LEU A 83 -8.89 0.71 2.30
C LEU A 83 -10.02 1.43 3.03
N ASP A 84 -11.20 1.53 2.43
CA ASP A 84 -12.37 2.17 3.05
C ASP A 84 -12.84 1.39 4.28
N MET A 85 -12.84 0.05 4.20
CA MET A 85 -13.17 -0.80 5.34
C MET A 85 -12.12 -0.70 6.46
N GLU A 86 -10.83 -0.66 6.12
CA GLU A 86 -9.75 -0.47 7.09
C GLU A 86 -9.84 0.90 7.77
N ASN A 87 -10.09 1.97 7.00
CA ASN A 87 -10.29 3.31 7.52
C ASN A 87 -11.46 3.39 8.51
N LYS A 88 -12.59 2.76 8.21
CA LYS A 88 -13.74 2.69 9.13
C LYS A 88 -13.37 1.98 10.44
N ARG A 89 -12.72 0.82 10.35
CA ARG A 89 -12.26 0.07 11.52
C ARG A 89 -11.29 0.90 12.37
N LEU A 90 -10.36 1.61 11.74
CA LEU A 90 -9.42 2.48 12.44
C LEU A 90 -10.12 3.68 13.09
N GLN A 91 -11.18 4.22 12.49
CA GLN A 91 -12.00 5.28 13.10
C GLN A 91 -12.75 4.78 14.33
N GLU A 92 -13.32 3.57 14.27
CA GLU A 92 -14.00 2.94 15.41
C GLU A 92 -13.02 2.71 16.57
N GLN A 93 -11.84 2.14 16.30
CA GLN A 93 -10.79 1.93 17.31
C GLN A 93 -10.31 3.24 17.93
N LYS A 94 -10.15 4.30 17.13
CA LYS A 94 -9.81 5.63 17.66
C LYS A 94 -10.90 6.17 18.57
N ALA A 95 -12.17 6.03 18.17
CA ALA A 95 -13.30 6.51 18.98
C ALA A 95 -13.38 5.75 20.31
N GLU A 96 -13.16 4.44 20.31
CA GLU A 96 -13.12 3.62 21.52
C GLU A 96 -11.98 4.04 22.45
N ALA A 97 -10.75 4.12 21.92
CA ALA A 97 -9.58 4.56 22.69
C ALA A 97 -9.76 5.98 23.25
N GLU A 98 -10.37 6.90 22.51
CA GLU A 98 -10.69 8.24 23.01
C GLU A 98 -11.70 8.23 24.15
N GLN A 99 -12.69 7.33 24.11
CA GLN A 99 -13.66 7.17 25.20
C GLN A 99 -13.00 6.59 26.45
N GLU A 100 -12.16 5.58 26.31
CA GLU A 100 -11.38 5.01 27.41
C GLU A 100 -10.45 6.04 28.04
N LEU A 101 -9.73 6.82 27.23
CA LEU A 101 -8.90 7.92 27.72
C LEU A 101 -9.72 8.97 28.48
N LYS A 102 -10.93 9.28 28.02
CA LYS A 102 -11.84 10.19 28.75
C LYS A 102 -12.27 9.60 30.09
N ARG A 103 -12.54 8.29 30.17
CA ARG A 103 -12.91 7.60 31.43
C ARG A 103 -11.73 7.57 32.41
N ALA A 104 -10.56 7.13 31.96
CA ALA A 104 -9.34 7.10 32.77
C ALA A 104 -8.97 8.51 33.29
N LYS A 105 -9.10 9.56 32.45
CA LYS A 105 -8.88 10.94 32.89
C LYS A 105 -9.85 11.37 34.00
N LYS A 106 -11.13 10.98 33.92
CA LYS A 106 -12.12 11.27 34.98
C LYS A 106 -11.78 10.53 36.27
N GLU A 107 -11.46 9.25 36.20
CA GLU A 107 -11.08 8.44 37.36
C GLU A 107 -9.84 9.03 38.07
N VAL A 108 -8.79 9.36 37.31
CA VAL A 108 -7.59 10.01 37.86
C VAL A 108 -7.92 11.36 38.51
N GLN A 109 -8.81 12.16 37.94
CA GLN A 109 -9.25 13.41 38.58
C GLN A 109 -9.98 13.14 39.90
N THR A 110 -10.87 12.15 39.95
CA THR A 110 -11.60 11.81 41.19
C THR A 110 -10.68 11.26 42.28
N GLU A 111 -9.70 10.42 41.93
CA GLU A 111 -8.72 9.91 42.88
C GLU A 111 -7.82 11.03 43.43
N LYS A 112 -7.42 12.00 42.59
CA LYS A 112 -6.71 13.20 43.05
C LYS A 112 -7.53 14.03 44.05
N LEU A 113 -8.84 14.20 43.80
CA LEU A 113 -9.72 14.93 44.72
C LEU A 113 -9.89 14.18 46.05
N LYS A 114 -10.05 12.86 46.04
CA LYS A 114 -10.09 12.04 47.26
C LYS A 114 -8.78 12.12 48.04
N GLY A 115 -7.64 11.99 47.37
CA GLY A 115 -6.32 12.12 47.98
C GLY A 115 -6.07 13.51 48.58
N ALA A 116 -6.54 14.57 47.92
CA ALA A 116 -6.47 15.92 48.46
C ALA A 116 -7.35 16.07 49.72
N ALA A 117 -8.55 15.49 49.74
CA ALA A 117 -9.43 15.52 50.91
C ALA A 117 -8.86 14.73 52.10
N THR A 118 -8.27 13.55 51.88
CA THR A 118 -7.62 12.77 52.95
C THR A 118 -6.37 13.49 53.48
N THR A 119 -5.58 14.13 52.61
CA THR A 119 -4.43 14.95 52.99
C THR A 119 -4.87 16.19 53.78
N ALA A 120 -5.96 16.85 53.37
CA ALA A 120 -6.51 17.98 54.13
C ALA A 120 -7.06 17.55 55.50
N ALA A 121 -7.78 16.42 55.56
CA ALA A 121 -8.31 15.89 56.82
C ALA A 121 -7.20 15.47 57.81
N THR A 122 -6.12 14.85 57.31
CA THR A 122 -4.94 14.52 58.13
C THR A 122 -4.26 15.79 58.64
N ASN A 123 -4.02 16.77 57.78
CA ASN A 123 -3.47 18.08 58.21
C ASN A 123 -4.35 18.78 59.26
N ILE A 124 -5.69 18.74 59.12
CA ILE A 124 -6.62 19.30 60.11
C ILE A 124 -6.54 18.52 61.43
N ALA A 125 -6.59 17.18 61.39
CA ALA A 125 -6.47 16.36 62.59
C ALA A 125 -5.14 16.58 63.34
N GLU A 126 -4.03 16.72 62.63
CA GLU A 126 -2.72 17.05 63.20
C GLU A 126 -2.70 18.44 63.85
N SER A 127 -3.34 19.44 63.22
CA SER A 127 -3.47 20.79 63.81
C SER A 127 -4.35 20.82 65.06
N VAL A 128 -5.45 20.07 65.10
CA VAL A 128 -6.35 19.98 66.27
C VAL A 128 -5.70 19.18 67.39
N GLY A 129 -4.99 18.10 67.06
CA GLY A 129 -4.19 17.33 68.02
C GLY A 129 -3.07 18.16 68.65
N SER A 130 -2.48 19.10 67.90
CA SER A 130 -1.51 20.07 68.44
C SER A 130 -2.13 21.15 69.33
N PHE A 131 -3.43 21.47 69.16
CA PHE A 131 -4.14 22.48 69.93
C PHE A 131 -4.73 21.95 71.25
N LEU A 132 -5.19 20.69 71.26
CA LEU A 132 -5.70 20.00 72.46
C LEU A 132 -4.60 19.30 73.29
N GLY A 133 -3.35 19.33 72.82
CA GLY A 133 -2.18 18.74 73.50
C GLY A 133 -1.49 19.64 74.54
N VAL A 134 -2.06 20.80 74.90
CA VAL A 134 -1.52 21.70 75.94
C VAL A 134 -2.58 21.96 77.01
N GLU A 135 -2.87 20.94 77.82
CA GLU A 135 -3.26 21.13 79.21
C GLU A 135 -2.23 20.39 80.07
N ARG A 136 -1.27 21.16 80.59
CA ARG A 136 -0.53 20.84 81.81
C ARG A 136 -0.43 22.10 82.65
#